data_AF-A0A0Q0WB90-F1
#
_entry.id   AF-A0A0Q0WB90-F1
#
_cell.length_a   1.000
_cell.length_b   1.000
_cell.length_c   1.000
_cell.angle_alpha   90.00
_cell.angle_beta   90.00
_cell.angle_gamma   90.00
#
_symmetry.space_group_name_H-M   'P 1'
#
loop_
_entity.id
_entity.type
_entity.pdbx_description
1 polymer ?
#
loop_
_entity_poly.entity_id
_entity_poly.type
_entity_poly.pdbx_seq_one_letter_code
_entity_poly.pdbx_strand_id
1 'polypeptide(L)'
;MMTRFLFALLLPGAVILSGCSGSTDPETAHLFDNVRNLNTGEYDRQIAAKDAEAAAIIRNNNSAQARIGGLQSQTASNAQSIASLKSQIAAVRGEAAAARAQVAGNPEKLAQLNALEGQINAVQADVEAGGDLAVTRAELRRLSASIRALSR
;
A
#
# COMPACT_ATOMS: atom_id res chain seq x y z
N MET A 1 -44.22 -2.53 30.37
CA MET A 1 -45.26 -2.29 31.39
C MET A 1 -44.53 -1.86 32.65
N MET A 2 -44.78 -0.74 33.32
CA MET A 2 -45.90 0.18 33.35
C MET A 2 -45.39 1.56 33.79
N THR A 3 -46.00 2.57 33.18
CA THR A 3 -46.05 3.99 33.54
C THR A 3 -46.37 4.24 35.01
N ARG A 4 -45.85 5.35 35.56
CA ARG A 4 -46.66 6.24 36.42
C ARG A 4 -46.08 7.64 36.55
N PHE A 5 -46.75 8.55 35.84
CA PHE A 5 -46.80 9.99 36.08
C PHE A 5 -47.22 10.29 37.52
N LEU A 6 -46.59 11.29 38.13
CA LEU A 6 -47.28 12.17 39.08
C LEU A 6 -46.83 13.61 38.81
N PHE A 7 -47.76 14.39 38.28
CA PHE A 7 -47.69 15.82 38.04
C PHE A 7 -48.56 16.48 39.11
N ALA A 8 -47.97 17.30 39.98
CA ALA A 8 -48.68 18.22 40.86
C ALA A 8 -47.69 19.36 41.22
N LEU A 9 -47.61 20.43 40.43
CA LEU A 9 -48.49 21.61 40.40
C LEU A 9 -48.05 22.69 41.42
N LEU A 10 -47.62 23.82 40.85
CA LEU A 10 -47.71 25.21 41.31
C LEU A 10 -46.72 25.74 42.37
N LEU A 11 -45.76 26.55 41.90
CA LEU A 11 -45.72 27.98 42.26
C LEU A 11 -44.93 28.80 41.19
N PRO A 12 -45.48 29.92 40.70
CA PRO A 12 -44.85 30.76 39.69
C PRO A 12 -44.01 31.86 40.34
N GLY A 13 -42.81 32.09 39.82
CA GLY A 13 -42.04 33.29 40.15
C GLY A 13 -40.54 33.06 40.16
N ALA A 14 -39.87 33.48 39.08
CA ALA A 14 -38.88 34.55 39.14
C ALA A 14 -38.02 34.53 37.86
N VAL A 15 -38.17 35.60 37.09
CA VAL A 15 -37.08 36.42 36.55
C VAL A 15 -35.99 35.70 35.73
N ILE A 16 -36.13 35.92 34.43
CA ILE A 16 -35.10 35.97 33.39
C ILE A 16 -33.71 36.26 33.96
N LEU A 17 -32.83 35.26 33.94
CA LEU A 17 -31.39 35.45 33.89
C LEU A 17 -30.93 34.98 32.52
N SER A 18 -30.80 35.96 31.63
CA SER A 18 -30.07 35.89 30.38
C SER A 18 -28.67 35.34 30.63
N GLY A 19 -28.51 34.03 30.50
CA GLY A 19 -27.21 33.36 30.45
C GLY A 19 -26.66 33.51 29.04
N CYS A 20 -25.72 34.43 28.88
CA CYS A 20 -24.95 34.67 27.66
C CYS A 20 -24.40 33.37 27.06
N SER A 21 -25.06 32.87 26.01
CA SER A 21 -24.40 32.10 24.96
C SER A 21 -23.47 33.06 24.23
N GLY A 22 -22.19 33.09 24.60
CA GLY A 22 -21.17 33.87 23.90
C GLY A 22 -21.11 33.47 22.43
N SER A 23 -21.57 34.38 21.57
CA SER A 23 -21.52 34.25 20.11
C SER A 23 -20.06 34.36 19.64
N THR A 24 -19.59 33.39 18.85
CA THR A 24 -18.27 33.38 18.19
C THR A 24 -18.25 34.14 16.86
N ASP A 25 -19.28 34.96 16.60
CA ASP A 25 -19.41 35.74 15.37
C ASP A 25 -18.71 37.10 15.53
N PRO A 26 -17.63 37.41 14.77
CA PRO A 26 -16.80 38.59 14.98
C PRO A 26 -17.51 39.93 14.76
N GLU A 27 -18.70 39.95 14.16
CA GLU A 27 -19.53 41.15 14.02
C GLU A 27 -20.42 41.45 15.24
N THR A 28 -20.57 40.49 16.18
CA THR A 28 -21.42 40.65 17.39
C THR A 28 -20.65 40.53 18.71
N ALA A 29 -19.35 40.22 18.68
CA ALA A 29 -18.52 40.13 19.87
C ALA A 29 -18.14 41.52 20.42
N HIS A 30 -18.57 41.83 21.65
CA HIS A 30 -18.18 43.06 22.34
C HIS A 30 -16.69 43.08 22.68
N LEU A 31 -16.06 44.27 22.61
CA LEU A 31 -14.64 44.54 22.88
C LEU A 31 -14.06 43.84 24.12
N PHE A 32 -14.89 43.63 25.16
CA PHE A 32 -14.50 43.04 26.44
C PHE A 32 -14.47 41.52 26.48
N ASP A 33 -15.14 40.82 25.55
CA ASP A 33 -15.00 39.36 25.42
C ASP A 33 -13.66 38.99 24.77
N ASN A 34 -13.18 39.81 23.83
CA ASN A 34 -11.84 39.68 23.27
C ASN A 34 -10.73 39.92 24.30
N VAL A 35 -10.91 40.89 25.22
CA VAL A 35 -9.95 41.15 26.31
C VAL A 35 -9.95 40.03 27.35
N ARG A 36 -11.11 39.43 27.65
CA ARG A 36 -11.18 38.24 28.51
C ARG A 36 -10.50 37.03 27.85
N ASN A 37 -10.66 36.83 26.54
CA ASN A 37 -10.03 35.74 25.81
C ASN A 37 -8.50 35.90 25.67
N LEU A 38 -7.99 37.14 25.61
CA LEU A 38 -6.56 37.44 25.69
C LEU A 38 -5.96 37.10 27.07
N ASN A 39 -6.75 37.18 28.14
CA ASN A 39 -6.29 36.97 29.52
C ASN A 39 -6.48 35.51 30.03
N THR A 40 -7.08 34.63 29.23
CA THR A 40 -7.31 33.21 29.59
C THR A 40 -6.26 32.25 29.04
N GLY A 41 -5.25 32.75 28.32
CA GLY A 41 -4.21 31.93 27.68
C GLY A 41 -4.71 31.10 26.49
N GLU A 42 -5.84 31.46 25.88
CA GLU A 42 -6.43 30.69 24.76
C GLU A 42 -5.56 30.76 23.49
N TYR A 43 -4.90 31.89 23.23
CA TYR A 43 -3.91 32.00 22.15
C TYR A 43 -2.73 31.05 22.35
N ASP A 44 -2.20 30.95 23.57
CA ASP A 44 -1.11 30.03 23.90
C ASP A 44 -1.53 28.57 23.73
N ARG A 45 -2.78 28.22 24.09
CA ARG A 45 -3.35 26.89 23.83
C ARG A 45 -3.44 26.59 22.34
N GLN A 46 -3.89 27.54 21.53
CA GLN A 46 -3.96 27.38 20.08
C GLN A 46 -2.56 27.22 19.45
N ILE A 47 -1.58 27.99 19.91
CA ILE A 47 -0.18 27.85 19.48
C ILE A 47 0.34 26.46 19.85
N ALA A 48 0.19 26.03 21.09
CA ALA A 48 0.63 24.70 21.53
C ALA A 48 -0.06 23.57 20.73
N ALA A 49 -1.35 23.73 20.42
CA ALA A 49 -2.08 22.78 19.58
C ALA A 49 -1.55 22.75 18.14
N LYS A 50 -1.25 23.92 17.55
CA LYS A 50 -0.69 24.03 16.20
C LYS A 50 0.76 23.54 16.13
N ASP A 51 1.56 23.76 17.16
CA ASP A 51 2.91 23.21 17.28
C ASP A 51 2.88 21.68 17.40
N ALA A 52 1.94 21.14 18.20
CA ALA A 52 1.74 19.70 18.30
C ALA A 52 1.29 19.09 16.96
N GLU A 53 0.39 19.77 16.23
CA GLU A 53 -0.06 19.39 14.88
C GLU A 53 1.11 19.41 13.89
N ALA A 54 1.89 20.50 13.87
CA ALA A 54 3.07 20.63 13.02
C ALA A 54 4.11 19.53 13.32
N ALA A 55 4.37 19.26 14.60
CA ALA A 55 5.26 18.18 15.00
C ALA A 55 4.74 16.81 14.55
N ALA A 56 3.43 16.57 14.59
CA ALA A 56 2.82 15.34 14.09
C ALA A 56 2.97 15.21 12.57
N ILE A 57 2.74 16.30 11.82
CA ILE A 57 2.94 16.34 10.37
C ILE A 57 4.39 16.03 10.01
N ILE A 58 5.36 16.63 10.72
CA ILE A 58 6.79 16.36 10.49
C ILE A 58 7.11 14.89 10.71
N ARG A 59 6.63 14.28 11.80
CA ARG A 59 6.82 12.84 12.05
C ARG A 59 6.22 11.98 10.93
N ASN A 60 5.01 12.30 10.48
CA ASN A 60 4.34 11.56 9.41
C ASN A 60 5.10 11.70 8.08
N ASN A 61 5.58 12.88 7.75
CA ASN A 61 6.39 13.13 6.55
C ASN A 61 7.70 12.34 6.59
N ASN A 62 8.40 12.33 7.72
CA ASN A 62 9.63 11.54 7.87
C ASN A 62 9.36 10.04 7.71
N SER A 63 8.27 9.52 8.27
CA SER A 63 7.87 8.12 8.08
C SER A 63 7.52 7.82 6.61
N ALA A 64 6.80 8.72 5.95
CA ALA A 64 6.47 8.57 4.54
C ALA A 64 7.73 8.54 3.66
N GLN A 65 8.68 9.45 3.90
CA GLN A 65 9.96 9.47 3.19
C GLN A 65 10.76 8.17 3.38
N ALA A 66 10.80 7.64 4.61
CA ALA A 66 11.45 6.36 4.88
C ALA A 66 10.78 5.20 4.10
N ARG A 67 9.44 5.18 4.05
CA ARG A 67 8.68 4.19 3.27
C ARG A 67 8.94 4.31 1.77
N ILE A 68 9.01 5.53 1.24
CA ILE A 68 9.35 5.79 -0.17
C ILE A 68 10.74 5.24 -0.47
N GLY A 69 11.74 5.54 0.36
CA GLY A 69 13.10 5.01 0.19
C GLY A 69 13.16 3.48 0.21
N GLY A 70 12.36 2.84 1.08
CA GLY A 70 12.20 1.38 1.10
C GLY A 70 11.60 0.83 -0.19
N LEU A 71 10.52 1.42 -0.68
CA LEU A 71 9.86 1.01 -1.93
C LEU A 71 10.75 1.22 -3.16
N GLN A 72 11.52 2.31 -3.21
CA GLN A 72 12.50 2.54 -4.27
C GLN A 72 13.58 1.46 -4.29
N SER A 73 14.10 1.10 -3.13
CA SER A 73 15.08 0.01 -2.98
C SER A 73 14.51 -1.32 -3.45
N GLN A 74 13.29 -1.66 -3.02
CA GLN A 74 12.59 -2.88 -3.45
C GLN A 74 12.36 -2.90 -4.96
N THR A 75 11.99 -1.76 -5.55
CA THR A 75 11.78 -1.63 -7.01
C THR A 75 13.07 -1.90 -7.78
N ALA A 76 14.21 -1.36 -7.32
CA ALA A 76 15.51 -1.63 -7.92
C ALA A 76 15.89 -3.12 -7.83
N SER A 77 15.68 -3.76 -6.67
CA SER A 77 15.92 -5.20 -6.49
C SER A 77 15.02 -6.07 -7.37
N ASN A 78 13.74 -5.69 -7.53
CA ASN A 78 12.81 -6.39 -8.42
C ASN A 78 13.26 -6.25 -9.89
N ALA A 79 13.67 -5.06 -10.32
CA ALA A 79 14.17 -4.83 -11.68
C ALA A 79 15.40 -5.70 -11.99
N GLN A 80 16.36 -5.79 -11.06
CA GLN A 80 17.52 -6.67 -11.18
C GLN A 80 17.12 -8.15 -11.27
N SER A 81 16.16 -8.57 -10.45
CA SER A 81 15.65 -9.94 -10.45
C SER A 81 14.96 -10.31 -11.77
N ILE A 82 14.16 -9.39 -12.33
CA ILE A 82 13.53 -9.54 -13.64
C ILE A 82 14.58 -9.66 -14.74
N ALA A 83 15.61 -8.79 -14.73
CA ALA A 83 16.70 -8.87 -15.70
C ALA A 83 17.43 -10.22 -15.63
N SER A 84 17.69 -10.72 -14.43
CA SER A 84 18.29 -12.05 -14.22
C SER A 84 17.40 -13.17 -14.74
N LEU A 85 16.09 -13.12 -14.49
CA LEU A 85 15.15 -14.12 -15.01
C LEU A 85 15.07 -14.10 -16.54
N LYS A 86 15.09 -12.93 -17.18
CA LYS A 86 15.15 -12.82 -18.64
C LYS A 86 16.40 -13.47 -19.22
N SER A 87 17.55 -13.27 -18.58
CA SER A 87 18.79 -13.95 -18.97
C SER A 87 18.69 -15.47 -18.80
N GLN A 88 18.11 -15.95 -17.70
CA GLN A 88 17.88 -17.38 -17.48
C GLN A 88 16.92 -17.99 -18.52
N ILE A 89 15.83 -17.30 -18.87
CA ILE A 89 14.93 -17.72 -19.96
C ILE A 89 15.69 -17.88 -21.28
N ALA A 90 16.54 -16.91 -21.63
CA ALA A 90 17.35 -16.98 -22.84
C ALA A 90 18.31 -18.20 -22.82
N ALA A 91 18.93 -18.48 -21.67
CA ALA A 91 19.77 -19.66 -21.50
C ALA A 91 18.99 -20.97 -21.69
N VAL A 92 17.80 -21.10 -21.07
CA VAL A 92 16.95 -22.29 -21.21
C VAL A 92 16.45 -22.48 -22.64
N ARG A 93 16.19 -21.40 -23.38
CA ARG A 93 15.91 -21.47 -24.83
C ARG A 93 17.10 -22.00 -25.62
N GLY A 94 18.32 -21.60 -25.27
CA GLY A 94 19.54 -22.17 -25.84
C GLY A 94 19.65 -23.67 -25.57
N GLU A 95 19.35 -24.11 -24.35
CA GLU A 95 19.30 -25.54 -24.00
C GLU A 95 18.24 -26.30 -24.82
N ALA A 96 17.04 -25.73 -24.98
CA ALA A 96 15.99 -26.32 -25.80
C ALA A 96 16.41 -26.47 -27.28
N ALA A 97 17.05 -25.44 -27.85
CA ALA A 97 17.55 -25.49 -29.21
C ALA A 97 18.63 -26.58 -29.40
N ALA A 98 19.54 -26.72 -28.43
CA ALA A 98 20.54 -27.79 -28.44
C ALA A 98 19.88 -29.18 -28.30
N ALA A 99 18.91 -29.31 -27.41
CA ALA A 99 18.15 -30.55 -27.23
C ALA A 99 17.40 -30.95 -28.51
N ARG A 100 16.84 -29.99 -29.26
CA ARG A 100 16.14 -30.24 -30.52
C ARG A 100 17.03 -30.97 -31.53
N ALA A 101 18.30 -30.56 -31.65
CA ALA A 101 19.24 -31.23 -32.54
C ALA A 101 19.52 -32.68 -32.13
N GLN A 102 19.53 -32.98 -30.83
CA GLN A 102 19.78 -34.33 -30.30
C GLN A 102 18.57 -35.25 -30.49
N VAL A 103 17.35 -34.71 -30.44
CA VAL A 103 16.11 -35.50 -30.50
C VAL A 103 15.43 -35.46 -31.88
N ALA A 104 16.03 -34.83 -32.89
CA ALA A 104 15.42 -34.60 -34.20
C ALA A 104 14.90 -35.86 -34.92
N GLY A 105 15.51 -37.03 -34.65
CA GLY A 105 15.07 -38.32 -35.19
C GLY A 105 13.96 -39.01 -34.40
N ASN A 106 13.51 -38.43 -33.27
CA ASN A 106 12.50 -39.01 -32.40
C ASN A 106 11.26 -38.09 -32.32
N PRO A 107 10.15 -38.42 -33.02
CA PRO A 107 8.98 -37.55 -33.09
C PRO A 107 8.29 -37.36 -31.73
N GLU A 108 8.29 -38.37 -30.86
CA GLU A 108 7.70 -38.26 -29.51
C GLU A 108 8.48 -37.29 -28.63
N LYS A 109 9.82 -37.40 -28.64
CA LYS A 109 10.68 -36.46 -27.91
C LYS A 109 10.56 -35.04 -28.48
N LEU A 110 10.43 -34.89 -29.81
CA LEU A 110 10.18 -33.57 -30.41
C LEU A 110 8.86 -32.94 -29.95
N ALA A 111 7.78 -33.73 -29.87
CA ALA A 111 6.50 -33.25 -29.38
C ALA A 111 6.60 -32.78 -27.92
N GLN A 112 7.31 -33.54 -27.07
CA GLN A 112 7.56 -33.15 -25.67
C GLN A 112 8.39 -31.86 -25.58
N LEU A 113 9.41 -31.71 -26.43
CA LEU A 113 10.23 -30.50 -26.46
C LEU A 113 9.40 -29.27 -26.86
N ASN A 114 8.55 -29.39 -27.87
CA ASN A 114 7.66 -28.30 -28.29
C ASN A 114 6.71 -27.88 -27.16
N ALA A 115 6.20 -28.82 -26.37
CA ALA A 115 5.38 -28.51 -25.20
C ALA A 115 6.17 -27.76 -24.11
N LEU A 116 7.43 -28.15 -23.87
CA LEU A 116 8.32 -27.45 -22.93
C LEU A 116 8.64 -26.03 -23.41
N GLU A 117 8.83 -25.82 -24.71
CA GLU A 117 9.02 -24.46 -25.26
C GLU A 117 7.79 -23.58 -25.12
N GLY A 118 6.58 -24.15 -25.28
CA GLY A 118 5.34 -23.47 -24.94
C GLY A 118 5.31 -23.00 -23.49
N GLN A 119 5.77 -23.85 -22.55
CA GLN A 119 5.88 -23.47 -21.13
C GLN A 119 6.94 -22.38 -20.90
N ILE A 120 8.08 -22.40 -21.60
CA ILE A 120 9.07 -21.30 -21.52
C ILE A 120 8.42 -19.97 -21.93
N ASN A 121 7.58 -19.97 -22.98
CA ASN A 121 6.90 -18.77 -23.44
C ASN A 121 5.86 -18.26 -22.43
N ALA A 122 5.12 -19.17 -21.79
CA ALA A 122 4.22 -18.82 -20.69
C ALA A 122 4.97 -18.18 -19.51
N VAL A 123 6.08 -18.81 -19.10
CA VAL A 123 6.94 -18.27 -18.03
C VAL A 123 7.50 -16.89 -18.39
N GLN A 124 7.87 -16.65 -19.65
CA GLN A 124 8.28 -15.31 -20.08
C GLN A 124 7.13 -14.29 -19.95
N ALA A 125 5.93 -14.66 -20.37
CA ALA A 125 4.76 -13.79 -20.24
C ALA A 125 4.48 -13.46 -18.77
N ASP A 126 4.62 -14.42 -17.86
CA ASP A 126 4.46 -14.19 -16.42
C ASP A 126 5.51 -13.20 -15.88
N VAL A 127 6.77 -13.30 -16.31
CA VAL A 127 7.81 -12.31 -15.95
C VAL A 127 7.45 -10.92 -16.45
N GLU A 128 6.92 -10.80 -17.66
CA GLU A 128 6.53 -9.52 -18.26
C GLU A 128 5.28 -8.93 -17.61
N ALA A 129 4.37 -9.78 -17.14
CA ALA A 129 3.18 -9.38 -16.38
C ALA A 129 3.47 -9.07 -14.90
N GLY A 130 4.69 -9.30 -14.42
CA GLY A 130 5.07 -9.05 -13.02
C GLY A 130 4.60 -10.12 -12.05
N GLY A 131 4.53 -11.38 -12.51
CA GLY A 131 4.24 -12.54 -11.66
C GLY A 131 5.26 -12.76 -10.54
N ASP A 132 4.96 -13.73 -9.67
CA ASP A 132 5.84 -14.05 -8.53
C ASP A 132 7.20 -14.59 -9.01
N LEU A 133 8.25 -13.80 -8.78
CA LEU A 133 9.60 -14.08 -9.25
C LEU A 133 10.20 -15.36 -8.65
N ALA A 134 9.77 -15.77 -7.46
CA ALA A 134 10.23 -17.00 -6.83
C ALA A 134 9.60 -18.23 -7.52
N VAL A 135 8.30 -18.16 -7.81
CA VAL A 135 7.58 -19.19 -8.57
C VAL A 135 8.18 -19.33 -9.97
N THR A 136 8.33 -18.22 -10.71
CA THR A 136 8.95 -18.23 -12.05
C THR A 136 10.34 -18.88 -12.03
N ARG A 137 11.16 -18.57 -11.03
CA ARG A 137 12.50 -19.16 -10.91
C ARG A 137 12.45 -20.67 -10.68
N ALA A 138 11.52 -21.15 -9.87
CA ALA A 138 11.34 -22.57 -9.63
C ALA A 138 10.89 -23.30 -10.91
N GLU A 139 9.97 -22.70 -11.67
CA GLU A 139 9.50 -23.23 -12.93
C GLU A 139 10.61 -23.30 -13.99
N LEU A 140 11.42 -22.24 -14.14
CA LEU A 140 12.56 -22.27 -15.07
C LEU A 140 13.56 -23.39 -14.75
N ARG A 141 13.85 -23.62 -13.46
CA ARG A 141 14.75 -24.71 -13.04
C ARG A 141 14.16 -26.07 -13.40
N ARG A 142 12.85 -26.24 -13.19
CA ARG A 142 12.13 -27.46 -13.57
C ARG A 142 12.16 -27.67 -15.09
N LEU A 143 11.87 -26.64 -15.87
CA LEU A 143 11.89 -26.70 -17.34
C LEU A 143 13.28 -27.06 -17.87
N SER A 144 14.33 -26.40 -17.37
CA SER A 144 15.72 -26.72 -17.70
C SER A 144 16.07 -28.18 -17.38
N ALA A 145 15.66 -28.68 -16.21
CA ALA A 145 15.87 -30.08 -15.84
C ALA A 145 15.15 -31.05 -16.79
N SER A 146 13.90 -30.77 -17.14
CA SER A 146 13.12 -31.56 -18.09
C SER A 146 13.75 -31.59 -19.49
N ILE A 147 14.22 -30.43 -19.98
CA ILE A 147 14.88 -30.33 -21.30
C ILE A 147 16.16 -31.16 -21.32
N ARG A 148 16.99 -31.07 -20.29
CA ARG A 148 18.22 -31.87 -20.18
C ARG A 148 17.94 -33.36 -20.03
N ALA A 149 16.84 -33.75 -19.40
CA ALA A 149 16.44 -35.15 -19.31
C ALA A 149 15.98 -35.70 -20.66
N LEU A 150 15.28 -34.89 -21.45
CA LEU A 150 14.78 -35.27 -22.76
C LEU A 150 15.91 -35.50 -23.79
N SER A 151 16.96 -34.71 -23.68
CA SER A 151 18.10 -34.71 -24.58
C SER A 151 19.17 -35.78 -24.25
N ARG A 152 19.02 -36.48 -23.12
CA ARG A 152 19.82 -37.65 -22.77
C ARG A 152 19.35 -38.92 -23.48
#